data_AF-A0A2E7UW60-F1
#
_entry.id   AF-A0A2E7UW60-F1
#
_cell.length_a   1.000
_cell.length_b   1.000
_cell.length_c   1.000
_cell.angle_alpha   90.00
_cell.angle_beta   90.00
_cell.angle_gamma   90.00
#
_symmetry.space_group_name_H-M   'P 1'
#
loop_
_entity.id
_entity.type
_entity.pdbx_description
1 polymer ?
#
loop_
_entity_poly.entity_id
_entity_poly.type
_entity_poly.pdbx_seq_one_letter_code
_entity_poly.pdbx_strand_id
1 'polypeptide(L)'
;MRALALLSLVLALPTQARRPDVPAPAAVPSIEAVVSAEGFTPTPSQSEIYAPGSVLVPNGRGGHDVVAEACVDVSPSISVMSQSSIATTLAGGVSARLGVARGSAHAGIEKRLSFVDPEQRTIPLARLRATEACLKGVQTAGALQDLSEAIVLHDVLVAIIKNTVCTKADASGGMVAIGEAEAAAYSECVQESDGQVPLGYKAVPLSKVLALAGDAIPATSSAPAGARSQADFSGVDATLDVDARLKEKACAKQAEERGALARKQRLQNAAVQVQETATAAWTRIESPLTRCVQLSVAERGDCIETAEQWLSSARAMTVELPAGVEEVETDCGARQEPFAAERRSVQAQELRKAEDLLTRLRQDDAVGVCPDAYGPTCSEVENMVLMRIPTNIIVQTIQNAGGCFSPKTISCLKQKGIPPAVIEAGRPAR
;
A
#
# COMPACT_ATOMS: atom_id res chain seq x y z
N MET A 1 -45.97 -28.77 68.48
CA MET A 1 -44.82 -27.87 68.31
C MET A 1 -44.05 -28.34 67.08
N ARG A 2 -44.17 -27.63 65.95
CA ARG A 2 -43.46 -27.94 64.69
C ARG A 2 -42.41 -26.85 64.47
N ALA A 3 -41.14 -27.25 64.43
CA ALA A 3 -40.03 -26.38 64.07
C ALA A 3 -39.85 -26.39 62.54
N LEU A 4 -39.96 -25.21 61.92
CA LEU A 4 -39.57 -24.96 60.54
C LEU A 4 -38.09 -24.58 60.50
N ALA A 5 -37.29 -25.34 59.75
CA ALA A 5 -35.94 -24.97 59.37
C ALA A 5 -35.97 -24.28 58.00
N LEU A 6 -35.53 -23.02 57.95
CA LEU A 6 -35.30 -22.24 56.74
C LEU A 6 -33.89 -22.51 56.21
N LEU A 7 -33.80 -23.03 54.98
CA LEU A 7 -32.56 -23.23 54.25
C LEU A 7 -32.39 -22.05 53.27
N SER A 8 -31.45 -21.14 53.55
CA SER A 8 -31.13 -20.01 52.68
C SER A 8 -30.03 -20.41 51.69
N LEU A 9 -30.41 -20.57 50.42
CA LEU A 9 -29.49 -20.86 49.31
C LEU A 9 -28.97 -19.54 48.71
N VAL A 10 -27.71 -19.20 48.99
CA VAL A 10 -27.02 -18.03 48.41
C VAL A 10 -26.40 -18.43 47.08
N LEU A 11 -26.97 -17.95 45.97
CA LEU A 11 -26.41 -18.07 44.62
C LEU A 11 -25.28 -17.03 44.44
N ALA A 12 -24.04 -17.50 44.44
CA ALA A 12 -22.88 -16.69 44.07
C ALA A 12 -22.84 -16.50 42.54
N LEU A 13 -23.06 -15.29 42.06
CA LEU A 13 -22.85 -14.90 40.66
C LEU A 13 -21.34 -14.86 40.37
N PRO A 14 -20.87 -15.38 39.21
CA PRO A 14 -19.47 -15.28 38.84
C PRO A 14 -19.10 -13.81 38.61
N THR A 15 -18.10 -13.35 39.35
CA THR A 15 -17.45 -12.07 39.18
C THR A 15 -16.95 -11.94 37.74
N GLN A 16 -17.37 -10.87 37.05
CA GLN A 16 -16.95 -10.57 35.68
C GLN A 16 -15.42 -10.57 35.58
N ALA A 17 -14.87 -11.53 34.86
CA ALA A 17 -13.48 -11.52 34.48
C ALA A 17 -13.24 -10.28 33.60
N ARG A 18 -12.43 -9.33 34.11
CA ARG A 18 -11.91 -8.20 33.33
C ARG A 18 -11.29 -8.75 32.05
N ARG A 19 -11.89 -8.42 30.90
CA ARG A 19 -11.35 -8.75 29.59
C ARG A 19 -9.95 -8.12 29.51
N PRO A 20 -8.90 -8.88 29.16
CA PRO A 20 -7.57 -8.29 28.99
C PRO A 20 -7.64 -7.16 27.96
N ASP A 21 -7.04 -6.01 28.29
CA ASP A 21 -6.95 -4.84 27.41
C ASP A 21 -6.22 -5.25 26.13
N VAL A 22 -6.99 -5.54 25.07
CA VAL A 22 -6.45 -5.75 23.73
C VAL A 22 -5.99 -4.38 23.24
N PRO A 23 -4.72 -4.21 22.83
CA PRO A 23 -4.24 -2.94 22.30
C PRO A 23 -5.13 -2.51 21.14
N ALA A 24 -5.66 -1.29 21.24
CA ALA A 24 -6.54 -0.73 20.22
C ALA A 24 -5.86 -0.78 18.85
N PRO A 25 -6.54 -1.24 17.80
CA PRO A 25 -5.98 -1.24 16.46
C PRO A 25 -5.52 0.17 16.08
N ALA A 26 -4.40 0.27 15.35
CA ALA A 26 -3.90 1.55 14.88
C ALA A 26 -5.00 2.28 14.09
N ALA A 27 -5.26 3.55 14.43
CA ALA A 27 -6.30 4.34 13.80
C ALA A 27 -5.96 4.54 12.31
N VAL A 28 -6.93 4.25 11.43
CA VAL A 28 -6.78 4.49 10.00
C VAL A 28 -6.85 6.00 9.75
N PRO A 29 -5.84 6.59 9.09
CA PRO A 29 -5.82 8.04 8.86
C PRO A 29 -6.96 8.46 7.93
N SER A 30 -7.47 9.67 8.12
CA SER A 30 -8.50 10.22 7.23
C SER A 30 -7.87 10.68 5.91
N ILE A 31 -8.65 10.65 4.83
CA ILE A 31 -8.18 11.11 3.52
C ILE A 31 -7.71 12.56 3.56
N GLU A 32 -8.40 13.42 4.31
CA GLU A 32 -8.05 14.83 4.47
C GLU A 32 -6.71 14.99 5.19
N ALA A 33 -6.43 14.17 6.21
CA ALA A 33 -5.17 14.20 6.94
C ALA A 33 -4.00 13.78 6.05
N VAL A 34 -4.17 12.73 5.24
CA VAL A 34 -3.16 12.25 4.30
C VAL A 34 -2.88 13.28 3.21
N VAL A 35 -3.93 13.83 2.59
CA VAL A 35 -3.80 14.85 1.53
C VAL A 35 -3.17 16.14 2.07
N SER A 36 -3.57 16.57 3.27
CA SER A 36 -3.02 17.77 3.90
C SER A 36 -1.55 17.60 4.30
N ALA A 37 -1.12 16.39 4.69
CA ALA A 37 0.28 16.11 5.01
C ALA A 37 1.21 16.30 3.81
N GLU A 38 0.72 16.09 2.59
CA GLU A 38 1.45 16.35 1.33
C GLU A 38 1.33 17.82 0.86
N GLY A 39 0.73 18.69 1.67
CA GLY A 39 0.58 20.12 1.37
C GLY A 39 -0.52 20.44 0.34
N PHE A 40 -1.45 19.51 0.11
CA PHE A 40 -2.65 19.76 -0.71
C PHE A 40 -3.83 20.18 0.17
N THR A 41 -4.71 21.00 -0.38
CA THR A 41 -6.03 21.27 0.22
C THR A 41 -6.97 20.14 -0.17
N PRO A 42 -7.59 19.42 0.78
CA PRO A 42 -8.55 18.35 0.46
C PRO A 42 -9.73 18.86 -0.37
N THR A 43 -10.15 18.08 -1.35
CA THR A 43 -11.36 18.42 -2.11
C THR A 43 -12.61 18.21 -1.26
N PRO A 44 -13.54 19.18 -1.20
CA PRO A 44 -14.81 19.00 -0.50
C PRO A 44 -15.72 17.95 -1.15
N SER A 45 -15.52 17.72 -2.45
CA SER A 45 -16.22 16.69 -3.22
C SER A 45 -15.25 16.09 -4.23
N GLN A 46 -15.36 14.78 -4.47
CA GLN A 46 -14.60 14.03 -5.47
C GLN A 46 -15.08 14.33 -6.91
N SER A 47 -15.40 15.60 -7.20
CA SER A 47 -16.00 16.05 -8.45
C SER A 47 -14.91 16.41 -9.47
N GLU A 48 -15.12 16.08 -10.73
CA GLU A 48 -14.19 16.37 -11.84
C GLU A 48 -13.96 17.87 -12.08
N ILE A 49 -14.72 18.76 -11.43
CA ILE A 49 -14.53 20.21 -11.49
C ILE A 49 -13.16 20.67 -10.96
N TYR A 50 -12.49 19.85 -10.14
CA TYR A 50 -11.16 20.14 -9.61
C TYR A 50 -10.08 19.71 -10.60
N ALA A 51 -9.99 20.39 -11.74
CA ALA A 51 -8.95 20.14 -12.74
C ALA A 51 -7.91 21.28 -12.79
N PRO A 52 -6.63 21.00 -13.10
CA PRO A 52 -5.64 22.05 -13.30
C PRO A 52 -6.08 23.02 -14.41
N GLY A 53 -5.99 24.32 -14.14
CA GLY A 53 -6.42 25.38 -15.05
C GLY A 53 -7.87 25.83 -14.84
N SER A 54 -8.65 25.14 -14.00
CA SER A 54 -10.02 25.58 -13.69
C SER A 54 -10.04 26.77 -12.72
N VAL A 55 -10.99 27.68 -12.94
CA VAL A 55 -11.31 28.80 -12.05
C VAL A 55 -12.53 28.43 -11.24
N LEU A 56 -12.37 28.40 -9.93
CA LEU A 56 -13.39 27.98 -8.98
C LEU A 56 -13.70 29.13 -8.02
N VAL A 57 -14.96 29.28 -7.63
CA VAL A 57 -15.39 30.21 -6.58
C VAL A 57 -16.07 29.42 -5.46
N PRO A 58 -15.79 29.70 -4.18
CA PRO A 58 -16.48 29.02 -3.08
C PRO A 58 -18.00 29.17 -3.21
N ASN A 59 -18.72 28.06 -3.08
CA ASN A 59 -20.17 28.09 -2.97
C ASN A 59 -20.54 27.95 -1.49
N GLY A 60 -21.54 28.69 -1.00
CA GLY A 60 -21.92 28.69 0.42
C GLY A 60 -22.39 27.34 0.98
N ARG A 61 -22.31 26.26 0.18
CA ARG A 61 -22.59 24.86 0.54
C ARG A 61 -21.33 24.11 0.97
N GLY A 62 -20.18 24.78 1.06
CA GLY A 62 -18.91 24.17 1.47
C GLY A 62 -18.14 23.52 0.31
N GLY A 63 -18.50 23.81 -0.94
CA GLY A 63 -17.81 23.38 -2.15
C GLY A 63 -17.37 24.56 -3.00
N HIS A 64 -17.21 24.33 -4.31
CA HIS A 64 -16.93 25.39 -5.26
C HIS A 64 -17.86 25.28 -6.48
N ASP A 65 -18.18 26.42 -7.10
CA ASP A 65 -18.82 26.49 -8.40
C ASP A 65 -17.77 26.82 -9.48
N VAL A 66 -17.94 26.23 -10.67
CA VAL A 66 -17.02 26.45 -11.80
C VAL A 66 -17.33 27.76 -12.48
N VAL A 67 -16.32 28.63 -12.56
CA VAL A 67 -16.39 29.88 -13.32
C VAL A 67 -15.86 29.66 -14.74
N ALA A 68 -14.77 28.89 -14.89
CA ALA A 68 -14.20 28.51 -16.17
C ALA A 68 -13.42 27.19 -16.04
N GLU A 69 -13.62 26.23 -16.94
CA GLU A 69 -13.01 24.89 -16.86
C GLU A 69 -11.55 24.85 -17.33
N ALA A 70 -11.22 25.60 -18.39
CA ALA A 70 -9.90 25.59 -19.03
C ALA A 70 -9.36 27.02 -19.19
N CYS A 71 -9.04 27.66 -18.06
CA CYS A 71 -8.58 29.04 -18.09
C CYS A 71 -7.19 29.22 -18.69
N VAL A 72 -6.38 28.16 -18.67
CA VAL A 72 -4.98 28.16 -19.12
C VAL A 72 -4.83 27.17 -20.27
N ASP A 73 -4.31 27.63 -21.41
CA ASP A 73 -4.07 26.81 -22.61
C ASP A 73 -2.72 26.08 -22.53
N VAL A 74 -2.54 25.31 -21.46
CA VAL A 74 -1.34 24.51 -21.23
C VAL A 74 -1.75 23.18 -20.63
N SER A 75 -1.40 22.08 -21.30
CA SER A 75 -1.62 20.75 -20.75
C SER A 75 -0.80 20.56 -19.46
N PRO A 76 -1.40 20.06 -18.37
CA PRO A 76 -0.68 19.77 -17.15
C PRO A 76 0.35 18.67 -17.38
N SER A 77 1.52 18.78 -16.73
CA SER A 77 2.43 17.65 -16.60
C SER A 77 1.86 16.63 -15.63
N ILE A 78 1.97 15.34 -15.97
CA ILE A 78 1.50 14.24 -15.15
C ILE A 78 2.70 13.57 -14.49
N SER A 79 2.69 13.50 -13.17
CA SER A 79 3.68 12.80 -12.35
C SER A 79 2.99 11.63 -11.65
N VAL A 80 3.32 10.41 -12.05
CA VAL A 80 2.81 9.20 -11.39
C VAL A 80 3.44 9.08 -10.01
N MET A 81 2.62 9.00 -8.97
CA MET A 81 3.05 9.00 -7.57
C MET A 81 3.15 7.59 -6.98
N SER A 82 3.23 6.54 -7.80
CA SER A 82 3.23 5.13 -7.39
C SER A 82 4.30 4.74 -6.36
N GLN A 83 5.31 5.59 -6.16
CA GLN A 83 6.39 5.39 -5.19
C GLN A 83 6.38 6.36 -4.01
N SER A 84 5.34 7.18 -3.84
CA SER A 84 5.22 8.14 -2.74
C SER A 84 4.61 7.53 -1.48
N SER A 85 4.90 8.13 -0.31
CA SER A 85 4.26 7.82 0.98
C SER A 85 2.74 7.89 0.90
N ILE A 86 2.21 8.88 0.18
CA ILE A 86 0.78 9.03 -0.04
C ILE A 86 0.19 7.87 -0.84
N ALA A 87 0.91 7.32 -1.84
CA ALA A 87 0.42 6.16 -2.58
C ALA A 87 0.27 4.92 -1.70
N THR A 88 1.26 4.62 -0.86
CA THR A 88 1.20 3.50 0.08
C THR A 88 0.06 3.68 1.07
N THR A 89 -0.12 4.89 1.60
CA THR A 89 -1.18 5.19 2.57
C THR A 89 -2.58 5.09 1.95
N LEU A 90 -2.76 5.67 0.76
CA LEU A 90 -4.01 5.59 0.02
C LEU A 90 -4.35 4.16 -0.42
N ALA A 91 -3.35 3.36 -0.80
CA ALA A 91 -3.54 1.95 -1.15
C ALA A 91 -3.89 1.10 0.09
N GLY A 92 -3.26 1.40 1.23
CA GLY A 92 -3.53 0.75 2.53
C GLY A 92 -4.92 1.02 3.09
N GLY A 93 -5.65 1.99 2.52
CA GLY A 93 -6.98 2.37 2.93
C GLY A 93 -6.97 3.61 3.82
N VAL A 94 -7.78 4.60 3.48
CA VAL A 94 -8.01 5.81 4.27
C VAL A 94 -9.47 5.91 4.66
N SER A 95 -9.74 6.52 5.81
CA SER A 95 -11.11 6.76 6.25
C SER A 95 -11.68 8.01 5.57
N ALA A 96 -12.90 7.91 5.10
CA ALA A 96 -13.72 9.01 4.62
C ALA A 96 -15.00 9.04 5.46
N ARG A 97 -15.37 10.23 5.95
CA ARG A 97 -16.62 10.39 6.69
C ARG A 97 -17.77 10.52 5.71
N LEU A 98 -18.66 9.52 5.68
CA LEU A 98 -19.97 9.68 5.08
C LEU A 98 -20.72 10.75 5.89
N GLY A 99 -21.28 11.75 5.20
CA GLY A 99 -21.89 12.92 5.80
C GLY A 99 -22.78 12.58 7.00
N VAL A 100 -22.73 13.41 8.04
CA VAL A 100 -23.43 13.18 9.30
C VAL A 100 -24.94 13.03 9.01
N ALA A 101 -25.43 11.79 9.00
CA ALA A 101 -26.86 11.53 8.93
C ALA A 101 -27.48 12.16 10.18
N ARG A 102 -28.18 13.28 10.00
CA ARG A 102 -28.84 14.04 11.06
C ARG A 102 -29.89 13.14 11.72
N GLY A 103 -29.56 12.46 12.82
CA GLY A 103 -30.61 11.80 13.61
C GLY A 103 -30.23 10.76 14.67
N SER A 104 -29.12 10.04 14.59
CA SER A 104 -28.86 8.94 15.55
C SER A 104 -27.47 9.01 16.18
N ALA A 105 -27.44 9.12 17.50
CA ALA A 105 -26.22 9.21 18.29
C ALA A 105 -25.41 7.89 18.27
N HIS A 106 -24.11 8.02 18.00
CA HIS A 106 -23.01 7.14 18.43
C HIS A 106 -22.65 5.85 17.68
N ALA A 107 -23.11 5.64 16.44
CA ALA A 107 -22.49 4.66 15.55
C ALA A 107 -22.19 5.30 14.19
N GLY A 108 -20.97 5.83 14.04
CA GLY A 108 -20.51 6.35 12.77
C GLY A 108 -20.18 5.20 11.84
N ILE A 109 -20.79 5.18 10.65
CA ILE A 109 -20.34 4.30 9.56
C ILE A 109 -19.03 4.89 9.05
N GLU A 110 -17.92 4.18 9.24
CA GLU A 110 -16.62 4.57 8.71
C GLU A 110 -16.47 3.94 7.32
N LYS A 111 -16.30 4.77 6.29
CA LYS A 111 -16.02 4.31 4.93
C LYS A 111 -14.50 4.26 4.75
N ARG A 112 -13.94 3.08 4.54
CA ARG A 112 -12.53 2.91 4.17
C ARG A 112 -12.42 2.81 2.66
N LEU A 113 -11.66 3.73 2.08
CA LEU A 113 -11.41 3.82 0.64
C LEU A 113 -9.96 3.44 0.37
N SER A 114 -9.75 2.48 -0.52
CA SER A 114 -8.43 2.19 -1.08
C SER A 114 -8.32 2.78 -2.47
N PHE A 115 -7.26 3.57 -2.70
CA PHE A 115 -6.99 4.16 -4.00
C PHE A 115 -5.79 3.49 -4.67
N VAL A 116 -5.79 3.50 -5.99
CA VAL A 116 -4.66 3.08 -6.82
C VAL A 116 -4.28 4.15 -7.82
N ASP A 117 -3.07 4.03 -8.34
CA ASP A 117 -2.49 4.90 -9.36
C ASP A 117 -2.66 6.40 -9.06
N PRO A 118 -2.19 6.88 -7.89
CA PRO A 118 -2.23 8.30 -7.61
C PRO A 118 -1.33 9.05 -8.59
N GLU A 119 -1.86 10.14 -9.14
CA GLU A 119 -1.18 11.02 -10.08
C GLU A 119 -1.27 12.46 -9.59
N GLN A 120 -0.18 13.19 -9.76
CA GLN A 120 -0.15 14.63 -9.58
C GLN A 120 -0.17 15.29 -10.97
N ARG A 121 -1.16 16.13 -11.20
CA ARG A 121 -1.33 16.88 -12.45
C ARG A 121 -1.03 18.35 -12.18
N THR A 122 0.03 18.89 -12.80
CA THR A 122 0.56 20.21 -12.46
C THR A 122 0.69 21.11 -13.69
N ILE A 123 0.20 22.35 -13.59
CA ILE A 123 0.58 23.46 -14.45
C ILE A 123 1.61 24.30 -13.69
N PRO A 124 2.86 24.44 -14.18
CA PRO A 124 3.86 25.27 -13.53
C PRO A 124 3.38 26.71 -13.38
N LEU A 125 3.65 27.34 -12.23
CA LEU A 125 3.18 28.70 -11.94
C LEU A 125 3.60 29.72 -13.01
N ALA A 126 4.80 29.57 -13.60
CA ALA A 126 5.30 30.44 -14.67
C ALA A 126 4.50 30.34 -15.99
N ARG A 127 3.67 29.29 -16.14
CA ARG A 127 2.81 29.03 -17.30
C ARG A 127 1.33 29.27 -17.02
N LEU A 128 0.95 29.70 -15.81
CA LEU A 128 -0.41 30.11 -15.50
C LEU A 128 -0.74 31.45 -16.17
N ARG A 129 -1.03 31.41 -17.46
CA ARG A 129 -1.50 32.56 -18.24
C ARG A 129 -2.94 32.30 -18.68
N ALA A 130 -3.83 33.21 -18.29
CA ALA A 130 -5.24 33.13 -18.68
C ALA A 130 -5.38 33.34 -20.20
N THR A 131 -6.21 32.53 -20.84
CA THR A 131 -6.61 32.71 -22.24
C THR A 131 -7.58 33.89 -22.37
N GLU A 132 -7.66 34.47 -23.57
CA GLU A 132 -8.64 35.54 -23.85
C GLU A 132 -10.09 35.08 -23.60
N ALA A 133 -10.40 33.83 -23.98
CA ALA A 133 -11.70 33.22 -23.72
C ALA A 133 -11.99 33.13 -22.20
N CYS A 134 -10.99 32.76 -21.40
CA CYS A 134 -11.11 32.75 -19.95
C CYS A 134 -11.37 34.15 -19.39
N LEU A 135 -10.57 35.14 -19.82
CA LEU A 135 -10.71 36.53 -19.34
C LEU A 135 -12.13 37.05 -19.60
N LYS A 136 -12.69 36.78 -20.78
CA LYS A 136 -14.08 37.15 -21.11
C LYS A 136 -15.11 36.39 -20.25
N GLY A 137 -14.89 35.10 -20.01
CA GLY A 137 -15.74 34.28 -19.14
C GLY A 137 -15.74 34.78 -17.70
N VAL A 138 -14.56 35.02 -17.14
CA VAL A 138 -14.35 35.59 -15.80
C VAL A 138 -15.00 36.97 -15.68
N GLN A 139 -14.84 37.84 -16.69
CA GLN A 139 -15.48 39.16 -16.69
C GLN A 139 -17.01 39.06 -16.69
N THR A 140 -17.56 38.14 -17.47
CA THR A 140 -19.02 37.89 -17.53
C THR A 140 -19.52 37.35 -16.20
N ALA A 141 -18.82 36.38 -15.61
CA ALA A 141 -19.17 35.82 -14.30
C ALA A 141 -19.04 36.85 -13.17
N GLY A 142 -18.03 37.73 -13.22
CA GLY A 142 -17.84 38.80 -12.24
C GLY A 142 -18.93 39.86 -12.26
N ALA A 143 -19.71 39.96 -13.34
CA ALA A 143 -20.91 40.79 -13.38
C ALA A 143 -22.12 40.13 -12.68
N LEU A 144 -22.06 38.81 -12.43
CA LEU A 144 -23.16 38.02 -11.88
C LEU A 144 -22.92 37.60 -10.43
N GLN A 145 -21.66 37.50 -10.00
CA GLN A 145 -21.27 37.09 -8.65
C GLN A 145 -19.92 37.70 -8.24
N ASP A 146 -19.66 37.76 -6.94
CA ASP A 146 -18.35 38.18 -6.42
C ASP A 146 -17.30 37.10 -6.67
N LEU A 147 -16.17 37.50 -7.26
CA LEU A 147 -15.03 36.64 -7.58
C LEU A 147 -13.79 36.96 -6.72
N SER A 148 -13.95 37.74 -5.65
CA SER A 148 -12.85 38.13 -4.75
C SER A 148 -12.12 36.93 -4.14
N GLU A 149 -12.84 35.84 -3.87
CA GLU A 149 -12.32 34.57 -3.33
C GLU A 149 -12.07 33.52 -4.43
N ALA A 150 -12.17 33.89 -5.71
CA ALA A 150 -11.96 32.94 -6.79
C ALA A 150 -10.50 32.47 -6.84
N ILE A 151 -10.33 31.17 -7.10
CA ILE A 151 -9.04 30.49 -7.15
C ILE A 151 -8.82 29.85 -8.52
N VAL A 152 -7.56 29.78 -8.95
CA VAL A 152 -7.13 29.05 -10.15
C VAL A 152 -6.34 27.84 -9.68
N LEU A 153 -6.82 26.65 -10.03
CA LEU A 153 -6.14 25.41 -9.69
C LEU A 153 -4.90 25.24 -10.58
N HIS A 154 -3.77 24.88 -9.99
CA HIS A 154 -2.54 24.62 -10.75
C HIS A 154 -1.89 23.28 -10.42
N ASP A 155 -2.27 22.65 -9.33
CA ASP A 155 -1.77 21.33 -8.94
C ASP A 155 -2.97 20.53 -8.40
N VAL A 156 -3.19 19.32 -8.92
CA VAL A 156 -4.28 18.46 -8.48
C VAL A 156 -3.74 17.05 -8.28
N LEU A 157 -4.00 16.50 -7.10
CA LEU A 157 -3.78 15.09 -6.80
C LEU A 157 -5.05 14.31 -7.15
N VAL A 158 -4.92 13.33 -8.03
CA VAL A 158 -6.02 12.45 -8.45
C VAL A 158 -5.65 10.99 -8.21
N ALA A 159 -6.62 10.11 -8.03
CA ALA A 159 -6.40 8.66 -7.94
C ALA A 159 -7.66 7.88 -8.33
N ILE A 160 -7.56 6.57 -8.53
CA ILE A 160 -8.70 5.70 -8.85
C ILE A 160 -9.18 5.01 -7.58
N ILE A 161 -10.48 5.04 -7.30
CA ILE A 161 -11.06 4.29 -6.16
C ILE A 161 -11.17 2.82 -6.55
N LYS A 162 -10.35 1.97 -5.92
CA LYS A 162 -10.31 0.53 -6.23
C LYS A 162 -11.27 -0.28 -5.37
N ASN A 163 -11.27 -0.02 -4.06
CA ASN A 163 -12.10 -0.77 -3.13
C ASN A 163 -12.70 0.19 -2.12
N THR A 164 -13.94 -0.11 -1.73
CA THR A 164 -14.56 0.49 -0.56
C THR A 164 -14.97 -0.59 0.42
N VAL A 165 -14.62 -0.40 1.69
CA VAL A 165 -15.12 -1.21 2.81
C VAL A 165 -15.80 -0.28 3.80
N CYS A 166 -17.11 -0.44 4.01
CA CYS A 166 -17.75 0.21 5.15
C CYS A 166 -17.59 -0.66 6.40
N THR A 167 -17.23 -0.05 7.51
CA THR A 167 -17.25 -0.71 8.82
C THR A 167 -18.07 0.11 9.78
N LYS A 168 -18.97 -0.55 10.51
CA LYS A 168 -19.64 0.05 11.65
C LYS A 168 -18.71 -0.06 12.85
N ALA A 169 -18.23 1.08 13.32
CA ALA A 169 -17.52 1.17 14.58
C ALA A 169 -18.53 1.47 15.70
N ASP A 170 -18.48 0.71 16.79
CA ASP A 170 -19.14 1.13 18.03
C ASP A 170 -18.45 2.35 18.65
N ALA A 171 -19.02 2.90 19.71
CA ALA A 171 -18.45 4.04 20.44
C ALA A 171 -17.04 3.76 21.02
N SER A 172 -16.60 2.49 21.07
CA SER A 172 -15.26 2.08 21.47
C SER A 172 -14.31 1.80 20.30
N GLY A 173 -14.73 2.01 19.05
CA GLY A 173 -13.93 1.72 17.85
C GLY A 173 -13.89 0.24 17.48
N GLY A 174 -14.69 -0.60 18.13
CA GLY A 174 -14.82 -2.02 17.81
C GLY A 174 -15.65 -2.23 16.55
N MET A 175 -15.21 -3.14 15.67
CA MET A 175 -16.00 -3.56 14.52
C MET A 175 -17.20 -4.40 15.00
N VAL A 176 -18.42 -3.95 14.71
CA VAL A 176 -19.65 -4.67 15.07
C VAL A 176 -20.21 -5.39 13.85
N ALA A 177 -20.54 -6.67 14.00
CA ALA A 177 -21.23 -7.44 12.97
C ALA A 177 -22.59 -6.82 12.66
N ILE A 178 -22.89 -6.69 11.37
CA ILE A 178 -23.98 -5.86 10.85
C ILE A 178 -25.19 -6.76 10.64
N GLY A 179 -26.35 -6.37 11.19
CA GLY A 179 -27.59 -7.12 11.05
C GLY A 179 -28.26 -6.91 9.70
N GLU A 180 -29.15 -7.83 9.31
CA GLU A 180 -29.82 -7.85 7.98
C GLU A 180 -30.60 -6.56 7.66
N ALA A 181 -31.12 -5.85 8.65
CA ALA A 181 -31.83 -4.57 8.45
C ALA A 181 -30.91 -3.41 8.02
N GLU A 182 -29.60 -3.52 8.26
CA GLU A 182 -28.60 -2.49 7.93
C GLU A 182 -27.88 -2.79 6.60
N ALA A 183 -28.16 -3.94 5.97
CA ALA A 183 -27.59 -4.32 4.68
C ALA A 183 -27.98 -3.36 3.54
N ALA A 184 -29.15 -2.71 3.63
CA ALA A 184 -29.58 -1.70 2.65
C ALA A 184 -28.77 -0.39 2.73
N ALA A 185 -28.24 -0.03 3.90
CA ALA A 185 -27.33 1.12 4.04
C ALA A 185 -25.94 0.81 3.45
N TYR A 186 -25.61 -0.46 3.27
CA TYR A 186 -24.34 -0.93 2.71
C TYR A 186 -24.32 -0.99 1.19
N SER A 187 -25.46 -1.14 0.52
CA SER A 187 -25.50 -1.06 -0.95
C SER A 187 -25.10 0.32 -1.48
N GLU A 188 -25.27 1.38 -0.69
CA GLU A 188 -24.78 2.73 -1.01
C GLU A 188 -23.28 2.91 -0.72
N CYS A 189 -22.66 1.96 -0.01
CA CYS A 189 -21.27 2.08 0.39
C CYS A 189 -20.31 1.73 -0.75
N VAL A 190 -20.64 0.74 -1.59
CA VAL A 190 -19.75 0.31 -2.66
C VAL A 190 -19.63 1.44 -3.68
N GLN A 191 -18.51 2.16 -3.60
CA GLN A 191 -18.11 3.17 -4.55
C GLN A 191 -16.82 2.66 -5.18
N GLU A 192 -16.93 2.23 -6.42
CA GLU A 192 -15.79 2.00 -7.31
C GLU A 192 -15.85 3.12 -8.34
N SER A 193 -14.69 3.64 -8.72
CA SER A 193 -14.61 4.67 -9.74
C SER A 193 -13.80 4.12 -10.89
N ASP A 194 -14.40 4.08 -12.08
CA ASP A 194 -13.68 3.76 -13.32
C ASP A 194 -12.79 4.94 -13.78
N GLY A 195 -13.03 6.13 -13.22
CA GLY A 195 -12.29 7.35 -13.50
C GLY A 195 -11.37 7.79 -12.35
N GLN A 196 -10.43 8.67 -12.67
CA GLN A 196 -9.61 9.34 -11.67
C GLN A 196 -10.45 10.39 -10.93
N VAL A 197 -10.51 10.29 -9.61
CA VAL A 197 -11.15 11.27 -8.74
C VAL A 197 -10.12 12.21 -8.12
N PRO A 198 -10.40 13.53 -8.06
CA PRO A 198 -9.51 14.45 -7.37
C PRO A 198 -9.64 14.28 -5.86
N LEU A 199 -8.50 14.22 -5.19
CA LEU A 199 -8.38 14.04 -3.74
C LEU A 199 -8.01 15.36 -3.06
N GLY A 200 -7.13 16.14 -3.69
CA GLY A 200 -6.68 17.43 -3.19
C GLY A 200 -6.13 18.34 -4.27
N TYR A 201 -6.02 19.63 -3.97
CA TYR A 201 -5.54 20.64 -4.91
C TYR A 201 -4.62 21.68 -4.27
N LYS A 202 -3.83 22.36 -5.10
CA LYS A 202 -3.17 23.63 -4.79
C LYS A 202 -3.62 24.67 -5.80
N ALA A 203 -3.82 25.88 -5.30
CA ALA A 203 -4.40 26.96 -6.07
C ALA A 203 -3.71 28.29 -5.80
N VAL A 204 -3.87 29.21 -6.73
CA VAL A 204 -3.49 30.61 -6.58
C VAL A 204 -4.73 31.49 -6.70
N PRO A 205 -4.78 32.64 -5.99
CA PRO A 205 -5.88 33.59 -6.17
C PRO A 205 -6.00 34.05 -7.63
N LEU A 206 -7.23 34.13 -8.15
CA LEU A 206 -7.51 34.57 -9.52
C LEU A 206 -6.90 35.94 -9.81
N SER A 207 -6.94 36.86 -8.84
CA SER A 207 -6.36 38.20 -8.94
C SER A 207 -4.87 38.19 -9.30
N LYS A 208 -4.09 37.21 -8.81
CA LYS A 208 -2.67 37.07 -9.15
C LYS A 208 -2.46 36.61 -10.59
N VAL A 209 -3.32 35.72 -11.09
CA VAL A 209 -3.26 35.23 -12.48
C VAL A 209 -3.66 36.32 -13.46
N LEU A 210 -4.68 37.12 -13.12
CA LEU A 210 -5.11 38.26 -13.93
C LEU A 210 -4.05 39.37 -13.99
N ALA A 211 -3.34 39.63 -12.89
CA ALA A 211 -2.24 40.61 -12.89
C ALA A 211 -1.13 40.22 -13.88
N LEU A 212 -0.79 38.93 -13.98
CA LEU A 212 0.19 38.42 -14.95
C LEU A 212 -0.29 38.54 -16.41
N ALA A 213 -1.59 38.60 -16.66
CA ALA A 213 -2.16 38.80 -17.99
C ALA A 213 -2.24 40.30 -18.38
N GLY A 214 -2.38 41.19 -17.39
CA GLY A 214 -2.44 42.63 -17.57
C GLY A 214 -1.08 43.31 -17.75
N ASP A 215 0.00 42.70 -17.26
CA ASP A 215 1.37 43.16 -17.52
C ASP A 215 1.79 42.77 -18.94
N ALA A 216 1.42 43.63 -19.90
CA ALA A 216 2.22 43.78 -21.10
C ALA A 216 3.65 44.14 -20.66
N ILE A 217 4.56 43.16 -20.64
CA ILE A 217 5.99 43.44 -20.66
C ILE A 217 6.17 44.43 -21.82
N PRO A 218 6.59 45.68 -21.57
CA PRO A 218 6.72 46.64 -22.65
C PRO A 218 7.74 46.08 -23.64
N ALA A 219 7.23 45.63 -24.79
CA ALA A 219 8.04 45.36 -25.96
C ALA A 219 8.57 46.71 -26.43
N THR A 220 9.75 47.09 -25.97
CA THR A 220 10.51 48.22 -26.48
C THR A 220 10.98 47.90 -27.90
N SER A 221 10.05 48.10 -28.84
CA SER A 221 10.33 48.35 -30.24
C SER A 221 11.16 49.62 -30.35
N SER A 222 12.30 49.47 -31.01
CA SER A 222 13.33 50.45 -31.31
C SER A 222 12.86 51.53 -32.30
N ALA A 223 12.89 52.79 -31.86
CA ALA A 223 13.15 53.98 -32.68
C ALA A 223 14.01 54.96 -31.85
N PRO A 224 14.93 55.73 -32.46
CA PRO A 224 16.13 56.21 -31.78
C PRO A 224 15.84 57.44 -30.91
N ALA A 225 15.93 57.27 -29.60
CA ALA A 225 16.04 58.36 -28.64
C ALA A 225 17.48 58.42 -28.10
N GLY A 226 18.07 59.61 -28.11
CA GLY A 226 19.49 59.84 -27.84
C GLY A 226 19.97 59.29 -26.50
N ALA A 227 21.18 58.74 -26.52
CA ALA A 227 21.87 58.22 -25.35
C ALA A 227 22.08 59.31 -24.29
N ARG A 228 21.64 59.04 -23.07
CA ARG A 228 22.13 59.70 -21.86
C ARG A 228 22.64 58.60 -20.92
N SER A 229 23.95 58.55 -20.75
CA SER A 229 24.59 57.72 -19.73
C SER A 229 24.61 58.49 -18.42
N GLN A 230 23.86 58.02 -17.43
CA GLN A 230 24.09 58.35 -16.03
C GLN A 230 24.48 57.03 -15.36
N ALA A 231 25.77 56.72 -15.42
CA ALA A 231 26.34 55.62 -14.67
C ALA A 231 26.81 56.19 -13.32
N ASP A 232 26.01 55.94 -12.29
CA ASP A 232 26.39 56.22 -10.92
C ASP A 232 27.13 55.00 -10.36
N PHE A 233 28.44 55.16 -10.16
CA PHE A 233 29.33 54.15 -9.56
C PHE A 233 29.73 54.51 -8.12
N SER A 234 29.05 55.48 -7.49
CA SER A 234 29.45 55.99 -6.16
C SER A 234 28.99 55.11 -4.97
N GLY A 235 28.56 53.86 -5.23
CA GLY A 235 28.16 52.88 -4.22
C GLY A 235 29.01 51.60 -4.14
N VAL A 236 30.15 51.52 -4.84
CA VAL A 236 30.99 50.30 -4.89
C VAL A 236 32.09 50.36 -3.82
N ASP A 237 31.69 50.54 -2.55
CA ASP A 237 32.53 50.28 -1.36
C ASP A 237 32.03 49.05 -0.57
N ALA A 238 31.26 48.18 -1.22
CA ALA A 238 31.05 46.83 -0.73
C ALA A 238 32.32 46.02 -1.01
N THR A 239 33.27 46.03 -0.08
CA THR A 239 34.36 45.06 -0.05
C THR A 239 33.75 43.68 -0.25
N LEU A 240 33.98 43.08 -1.42
CA LEU A 240 33.60 41.70 -1.69
C LEU A 240 34.32 40.84 -0.67
N ASP A 241 33.64 40.48 0.42
CA ASP A 241 34.18 39.61 1.46
C ASP A 241 34.20 38.17 0.94
N VAL A 242 35.14 37.93 0.03
CA VAL A 242 35.37 36.64 -0.63
C VAL A 242 35.66 35.57 0.41
N ASP A 243 36.36 35.91 1.49
CA ASP A 243 36.71 34.99 2.55
C ASP A 243 35.48 34.54 3.35
N ALA A 244 34.57 35.45 3.70
CA ALA A 244 33.29 35.06 4.31
C ALA A 244 32.45 34.16 3.40
N ARG A 245 32.41 34.44 2.08
CA ARG A 245 31.68 33.60 1.12
C ARG A 245 32.31 32.21 0.94
N LEU A 246 33.63 32.12 0.95
CA LEU A 246 34.34 30.84 0.91
C LEU A 246 34.12 30.02 2.18
N LYS A 247 34.13 30.68 3.34
CA LYS A 247 33.82 30.04 4.63
C LYS A 247 32.39 29.52 4.67
N GLU A 248 31.42 30.33 4.23
CA GLU A 248 30.01 29.92 4.15
C GLU A 248 29.83 28.71 3.23
N LYS A 249 30.48 28.73 2.05
CA LYS A 249 30.45 27.60 1.11
C LYS A 249 31.06 26.32 1.71
N ALA A 250 32.15 26.44 2.46
CA ALA A 250 32.77 25.30 3.14
C ALA A 250 31.85 24.71 4.21
N CYS A 251 31.16 25.57 4.98
CA CYS A 251 30.21 25.12 6.00
C CYS A 251 28.95 24.47 5.39
N ALA A 252 28.41 25.00 4.29
CA ALA A 252 27.31 24.36 3.56
C ALA A 252 27.70 22.96 3.08
N LYS A 253 28.91 22.82 2.50
CA LYS A 253 29.43 21.51 2.08
C LYS A 253 29.60 20.54 3.26
N GLN A 254 30.13 21.01 4.38
CA GLN A 254 30.28 20.21 5.59
C GLN A 254 28.91 19.75 6.14
N ALA A 255 27.90 20.64 6.09
CA ALA A 255 26.55 20.32 6.49
C ALA A 255 25.95 19.21 5.60
N GLU A 256 26.07 19.36 4.28
CA GLU A 256 25.61 18.36 3.31
C GLU A 256 26.27 16.99 3.54
N GLU A 257 27.59 16.93 3.70
CA GLU A 257 28.32 15.68 3.94
C GLU A 257 27.92 15.00 5.26
N ARG A 258 27.80 15.76 6.35
CA ARG A 258 27.38 15.23 7.66
C ARG A 258 25.93 14.78 7.65
N GLY A 259 25.04 15.54 7.01
CA GLY A 259 23.62 15.20 6.89
C GLY A 259 23.43 13.93 6.05
N ALA A 260 24.16 13.80 4.94
CA ALA A 260 24.16 12.59 4.13
C ALA A 260 24.64 11.35 4.91
N LEU A 261 25.69 11.49 5.71
CA LEU A 261 26.19 10.40 6.56
C LEU A 261 25.16 9.97 7.61
N ALA A 262 24.53 10.93 8.29
CA ALA A 262 23.48 10.65 9.28
C ALA A 262 22.28 9.93 8.65
N ARG A 263 21.84 10.36 7.46
CA ARG A 263 20.77 9.69 6.70
C ARG A 263 21.12 8.26 6.32
N LYS A 264 22.33 8.06 5.80
CA LYS A 264 22.85 6.73 5.47
C LYS A 264 22.85 5.80 6.69
N GLN A 265 23.25 6.31 7.86
CA GLN A 265 23.25 5.53 9.10
C GLN A 265 21.83 5.16 9.55
N ARG A 266 20.86 6.08 9.46
CA ARG A 266 19.45 5.76 9.76
C ARG A 266 18.87 4.72 8.81
N LEU A 267 19.14 4.82 7.51
CA LEU A 267 18.73 3.81 6.54
C LEU A 267 19.34 2.43 6.84
N GLN A 268 20.60 2.39 7.26
CA GLN A 268 21.24 1.14 7.68
C GLN A 268 20.60 0.56 8.94
N ASN A 269 20.34 1.38 9.96
CA ASN A 269 19.70 0.94 11.20
C ASN A 269 18.28 0.40 10.93
N ALA A 270 17.50 1.09 10.10
CA ALA A 270 16.17 0.64 9.71
C ALA A 270 16.22 -0.66 8.89
N ALA A 271 17.24 -0.85 8.04
CA ALA A 271 17.47 -2.13 7.35
C ALA A 271 17.79 -3.28 8.31
N VAL A 272 18.59 -3.04 9.35
CA VAL A 272 18.85 -4.03 10.41
C VAL A 272 17.54 -4.39 11.13
N GLN A 273 16.71 -3.41 11.50
CA GLN A 273 15.46 -3.65 12.19
C GLN A 273 14.45 -4.46 11.35
N VAL A 274 14.33 -4.15 10.06
CA VAL A 274 13.48 -4.91 9.13
C VAL A 274 14.00 -6.34 8.99
N GLN A 275 15.33 -6.53 8.91
CA GLN A 275 15.94 -7.85 8.85
C GLN A 275 15.68 -8.67 10.13
N GLU A 276 15.84 -8.09 11.32
CA GLU A 276 15.54 -8.75 12.60
C GLU A 276 14.07 -9.17 12.68
N THR A 277 13.16 -8.34 12.19
CA THR A 277 11.72 -8.65 12.13
C THR A 277 11.44 -9.82 11.19
N ALA A 278 12.08 -9.85 10.02
CA ALA A 278 11.96 -10.94 9.05
C ALA A 278 12.50 -12.26 9.62
N THR A 279 13.67 -12.22 10.27
CA THR A 279 14.29 -13.37 10.95
C THR A 279 13.38 -13.90 12.05
N ALA A 280 12.85 -13.03 12.91
CA ALA A 280 11.92 -13.43 13.96
C ALA A 280 10.63 -14.05 13.40
N ALA A 281 10.10 -13.51 12.29
CA ALA A 281 8.96 -14.10 11.61
C ALA A 281 9.28 -15.48 11.04
N TRP A 282 10.44 -15.66 10.41
CA TRP A 282 10.90 -16.95 9.89
C TRP A 282 11.03 -18.00 11.00
N THR A 283 11.72 -17.68 12.09
CA THR A 283 11.93 -18.60 13.22
C THR A 283 10.62 -19.12 13.81
N ARG A 284 9.55 -18.31 13.80
CA ARG A 284 8.22 -18.74 14.27
C ARG A 284 7.55 -19.78 13.35
N ILE A 285 7.79 -19.71 12.04
CA ILE A 285 7.12 -20.58 11.06
C ILE A 285 8.00 -21.76 10.60
N GLU A 286 9.32 -21.66 10.69
CA GLU A 286 10.26 -22.66 10.18
C GLU A 286 10.02 -24.06 10.78
N SER A 287 9.87 -24.15 12.10
CA SER A 287 9.66 -25.43 12.78
C SER A 287 8.33 -26.10 12.42
N PRO A 288 7.17 -25.40 12.45
CA PRO A 288 5.92 -25.92 11.90
C PRO A 288 6.03 -26.37 10.44
N LEU A 289 6.59 -25.55 9.56
CA LEU A 289 6.73 -25.87 8.14
C LEU A 289 7.62 -27.09 7.90
N THR A 290 8.70 -27.24 8.67
CA THR A 290 9.57 -28.43 8.58
C THR A 290 8.83 -29.70 8.98
N ARG A 291 7.90 -29.63 9.94
CA ARG A 291 7.04 -30.77 10.31
C ARG A 291 6.02 -31.10 9.23
N CYS A 292 5.51 -30.11 8.49
CA CYS A 292 4.57 -30.35 7.39
C CYS A 292 5.16 -31.21 6.26
N VAL A 293 6.49 -31.26 6.12
CA VAL A 293 7.16 -32.16 5.16
C VAL A 293 6.91 -33.65 5.47
N GLN A 294 6.43 -33.99 6.68
CA GLN A 294 6.06 -35.36 7.04
C GLN A 294 4.59 -35.70 6.72
N LEU A 295 3.76 -34.70 6.39
CA LEU A 295 2.36 -34.92 5.99
C LEU A 295 2.29 -35.37 4.53
N SER A 296 1.17 -35.97 4.13
CA SER A 296 0.96 -36.25 2.72
C SER A 296 0.82 -34.96 1.92
N VAL A 297 1.17 -34.98 0.63
CA VAL A 297 1.08 -33.79 -0.26
C VAL A 297 -0.28 -33.10 -0.19
N ALA A 298 -1.37 -33.89 -0.12
CA ALA A 298 -2.74 -33.40 -0.06
C ALA A 298 -3.05 -32.58 1.21
N GLU A 299 -2.28 -32.76 2.28
CA GLU A 299 -2.46 -32.11 3.58
C GLU A 299 -1.51 -30.93 3.79
N ARG A 300 -0.60 -30.65 2.84
CA ARG A 300 0.42 -29.58 2.97
C ARG A 300 -0.04 -28.20 2.51
N GLY A 301 -1.28 -28.07 2.01
CA GLY A 301 -1.79 -26.83 1.40
C GLY A 301 -1.50 -25.58 2.23
N ASP A 302 -1.96 -25.56 3.48
CA ASP A 302 -1.78 -24.43 4.40
C ASP A 302 -0.30 -24.10 4.66
N CYS A 303 0.56 -25.12 4.72
CA CYS A 303 2.00 -24.95 4.93
C CYS A 303 2.68 -24.34 3.70
N ILE A 304 2.28 -24.75 2.49
CA ILE A 304 2.76 -24.19 1.23
C ILE A 304 2.35 -22.72 1.13
N GLU A 305 1.08 -22.41 1.38
CA GLU A 305 0.56 -21.03 1.36
C GLU A 305 1.30 -20.13 2.36
N THR A 306 1.49 -20.61 3.59
CA THR A 306 2.22 -19.87 4.63
C THR A 306 3.67 -19.57 4.20
N ALA A 307 4.37 -20.55 3.62
CA ALA A 307 5.74 -20.36 3.14
C ALA A 307 5.81 -19.37 1.97
N GLU A 308 4.85 -19.43 1.04
CA GLU A 308 4.75 -18.50 -0.09
C GLU A 308 4.45 -17.06 0.35
N GLN A 309 3.54 -16.89 1.32
CA GLN A 309 3.21 -15.58 1.88
C GLN A 309 4.43 -14.94 2.56
N TRP A 310 5.18 -15.73 3.33
CA TRP A 310 6.42 -15.25 3.94
C TRP A 310 7.46 -14.89 2.86
N LEU A 311 7.67 -15.73 1.85
CA LEU A 311 8.60 -15.46 0.74
C LEU A 311 8.24 -14.20 -0.04
N SER A 312 6.94 -13.97 -0.30
CA SER A 312 6.47 -12.76 -0.97
C SER A 312 6.83 -11.52 -0.16
N SER A 313 6.55 -11.53 1.14
CA SER A 313 6.88 -10.44 2.06
C SER A 313 8.40 -10.22 2.15
N ALA A 314 9.18 -11.30 2.28
CA ALA A 314 10.64 -11.27 2.39
C ALA A 314 11.35 -10.72 1.12
N ARG A 315 10.76 -10.90 -0.07
CA ARG A 315 11.26 -10.34 -1.34
C ARG A 315 10.90 -8.88 -1.53
N ALA A 316 9.78 -8.44 -0.95
CA ALA A 316 9.24 -7.09 -1.10
C ALA A 316 9.70 -6.12 0.01
N MET A 317 10.63 -6.52 0.88
CA MET A 317 11.09 -5.67 1.98
C MET A 317 11.83 -4.44 1.46
N THR A 318 11.36 -3.27 1.88
CA THR A 318 11.96 -1.98 1.56
C THR A 318 12.07 -1.15 2.82
N VAL A 319 13.11 -0.32 2.88
CA VAL A 319 13.32 0.69 3.90
C VAL A 319 13.27 2.03 3.22
N GLU A 320 12.49 2.94 3.77
CA GLU A 320 12.31 4.28 3.22
C GLU A 320 12.63 5.31 4.30
N LEU A 321 13.39 6.33 3.90
CA LEU A 321 13.62 7.52 4.67
C LEU A 321 13.00 8.69 3.89
N PRO A 322 11.93 9.34 4.40
CA PRO A 322 11.24 10.39 3.67
C PRO A 322 12.14 11.61 3.44
N ALA A 323 11.74 12.46 2.50
CA ALA A 323 12.37 13.77 2.31
C ALA A 323 12.26 14.58 3.61
N GLY A 324 13.29 15.34 3.94
CA GLY A 324 13.33 16.07 5.21
C GLY A 324 14.54 16.96 5.33
N VAL A 325 14.60 17.68 6.44
CA VAL A 325 15.71 18.56 6.78
C VAL A 325 16.55 17.89 7.86
N GLU A 326 17.86 17.83 7.64
CA GLU A 326 18.80 17.37 8.65
C GLU A 326 19.44 18.57 9.33
N GLU A 327 19.29 18.63 10.65
CA GLU A 327 20.04 19.59 11.45
C GLU A 327 21.41 19.00 11.79
N VAL A 328 22.46 19.71 11.38
CA VAL A 328 23.84 19.29 11.55
C VAL A 328 24.67 20.43 12.10
N GLU A 329 25.47 20.11 13.11
CA GLU A 329 26.40 21.06 13.70
C GLU A 329 27.63 21.18 12.78
N THR A 330 27.96 22.39 12.37
CA THR A 330 29.14 22.71 11.53
C THR A 330 30.04 23.71 12.25
N ASP A 331 31.21 23.99 11.68
CA ASP A 331 32.13 25.00 12.23
C ASP A 331 31.55 26.43 12.16
N CYS A 332 30.46 26.62 11.39
CA CYS A 332 29.69 27.86 11.33
C CYS A 332 28.40 27.83 12.18
N GLY A 333 28.23 26.84 13.07
CA GLY A 333 27.03 26.61 13.87
C GLY A 333 26.07 25.57 13.27
N ALA A 334 24.89 25.43 13.85
CA ALA A 334 23.86 24.52 13.36
C ALA A 334 23.34 24.95 11.98
N ARG A 335 23.25 23.98 11.06
CA ARG A 335 22.74 24.17 9.70
C ARG A 335 21.64 23.17 9.42
N GLN A 336 20.70 23.58 8.57
CA GLN A 336 19.55 22.79 8.16
C GLN A 336 19.69 22.50 6.68
N GLU A 337 19.97 21.24 6.34
CA GLU A 337 20.15 20.83 4.95
C GLU A 337 18.97 19.97 4.48
N PRO A 338 18.30 20.35 3.39
CA PRO A 338 17.22 19.55 2.82
C PRO A 338 17.76 18.34 2.07
N PHE A 339 17.17 17.18 2.31
CA PHE A 339 17.48 15.95 1.59
C PHE A 339 16.21 15.37 0.96
N ALA A 340 16.38 14.81 -0.23
CA ALA A 340 15.33 14.06 -0.90
C ALA A 340 15.00 12.75 -0.15
N ALA A 341 13.83 12.18 -0.45
CA ALA A 341 13.46 10.86 0.01
C ALA A 341 14.44 9.81 -0.57
N GLU A 342 14.77 8.80 0.23
CA GLU A 342 15.66 7.71 -0.18
C GLU A 342 15.03 6.37 0.20
N ARG A 343 15.02 5.43 -0.75
CA ARG A 343 14.50 4.07 -0.55
C ARG A 343 15.56 3.05 -0.87
N ARG A 344 15.61 1.98 -0.07
CA ARG A 344 16.52 0.86 -0.26
C ARG A 344 15.78 -0.46 -0.13
N SER A 345 15.91 -1.32 -1.13
CA SER A 345 15.45 -2.71 -1.04
C SER A 345 16.39 -3.52 -0.14
N VAL A 346 15.81 -4.35 0.73
CA VAL A 346 16.55 -5.24 1.65
C VAL A 346 16.05 -6.65 1.40
N GLN A 347 16.94 -7.63 1.30
CA GLN A 347 16.55 -9.03 1.14
C GLN A 347 16.72 -9.75 2.47
N ALA A 348 15.72 -10.57 2.84
CA ALA A 348 15.82 -11.40 4.04
C ALA A 348 16.99 -12.38 3.92
N GLN A 349 17.80 -12.52 4.97
CA GLN A 349 18.91 -13.48 5.00
C GLN A 349 18.44 -14.94 4.82
N GLU A 350 17.22 -15.27 5.24
CA GLU A 350 16.65 -16.62 5.23
C GLU A 350 15.97 -16.99 3.90
N LEU A 351 15.95 -16.08 2.92
CA LEU A 351 15.24 -16.26 1.65
C LEU A 351 15.53 -17.60 0.99
N ARG A 352 16.82 -17.95 0.85
CA ARG A 352 17.25 -19.21 0.25
C ARG A 352 16.77 -20.43 1.04
N LYS A 353 16.84 -20.39 2.37
CA LYS A 353 16.38 -21.50 3.22
C LYS A 353 14.87 -21.72 3.09
N ALA A 354 14.12 -20.63 2.99
CA ALA A 354 12.67 -20.68 2.79
C ALA A 354 12.30 -21.23 1.40
N GLU A 355 13.03 -20.84 0.34
CA GLU A 355 12.87 -21.40 -1.01
C GLU A 355 13.16 -22.91 -1.06
N ASP A 356 14.22 -23.35 -0.39
CA ASP A 356 14.57 -24.77 -0.29
C ASP A 356 13.50 -25.56 0.49
N LEU A 357 12.94 -24.98 1.54
CA LEU A 357 11.83 -25.60 2.29
C LEU A 357 10.54 -25.66 1.47
N LEU A 358 10.18 -24.58 0.76
CA LEU A 358 9.02 -24.57 -0.13
C LEU A 358 9.14 -25.62 -1.24
N THR A 359 10.34 -25.78 -1.80
CA THR A 359 10.62 -26.83 -2.78
C THR A 359 10.37 -28.22 -2.20
N ARG A 360 10.82 -28.50 -0.96
CA ARG A 360 10.55 -29.77 -0.27
C ARG A 360 9.08 -29.97 0.07
N LEU A 361 8.37 -28.92 0.45
CA LEU A 361 6.93 -28.99 0.73
C LEU A 361 6.13 -29.36 -0.53
N ARG A 362 6.51 -28.79 -1.68
CA ARG A 362 5.87 -29.01 -2.99
C ARG A 362 6.32 -30.26 -3.71
N GLN A 363 7.51 -30.78 -3.40
CA GLN A 363 7.90 -32.09 -3.89
C GLN A 363 6.80 -33.04 -3.46
N ASP A 364 6.24 -33.73 -4.45
CA ASP A 364 5.42 -34.89 -4.15
C ASP A 364 6.20 -35.69 -3.12
N ASP A 365 5.50 -36.27 -2.13
CA ASP A 365 6.08 -37.40 -1.42
C ASP A 365 6.81 -38.18 -2.49
N ALA A 366 8.09 -38.45 -2.30
CA ALA A 366 8.68 -39.54 -3.04
C ALA A 366 7.88 -40.76 -2.55
N VAL A 367 6.66 -40.91 -3.09
CA VAL A 367 5.64 -41.92 -2.90
C VAL A 367 6.46 -43.12 -3.10
N GLY A 368 6.85 -43.76 -1.99
CA GLY A 368 8.05 -44.59 -1.90
C GLY A 368 8.35 -45.13 -3.27
N VAL A 369 9.21 -44.43 -4.04
CA VAL A 369 9.43 -44.82 -5.42
C VAL A 369 10.14 -46.11 -5.19
N CYS A 370 9.40 -47.21 -5.32
CA CYS A 370 9.93 -48.54 -5.14
C CYS A 370 11.12 -48.51 -6.09
N PRO A 371 12.38 -48.53 -5.59
CA PRO A 371 13.49 -48.58 -6.50
C PRO A 371 13.18 -49.76 -7.41
N ASP A 372 13.28 -49.60 -8.74
CA ASP A 372 12.85 -50.59 -9.73
C ASP A 372 13.39 -52.02 -9.44
N ALA A 373 14.37 -52.13 -8.52
CA ALA A 373 15.01 -53.33 -8.03
C ALA A 373 14.33 -54.09 -6.85
N TYR A 374 13.32 -53.57 -6.14
CA TYR A 374 12.86 -54.18 -4.87
C TYR A 374 11.47 -54.84 -4.86
N GLY A 375 10.77 -54.93 -6.00
CA GLY A 375 9.48 -55.61 -6.09
C GLY A 375 9.44 -56.66 -7.21
N PRO A 376 8.54 -57.65 -7.15
CA PRO A 376 8.39 -58.60 -8.24
C PRO A 376 8.00 -57.87 -9.53
N THR A 377 8.70 -58.20 -10.60
CA THR A 377 8.46 -57.71 -11.95
C THR A 377 7.08 -58.13 -12.45
N CYS A 378 6.57 -57.44 -13.48
CA CYS A 378 5.29 -57.81 -14.11
C CYS A 378 5.25 -59.29 -14.52
N SER A 379 6.33 -59.81 -15.08
CA SER A 379 6.45 -61.20 -15.52
C SER A 379 6.42 -62.20 -14.36
N GLU A 380 7.01 -61.87 -13.20
CA GLU A 380 7.00 -62.76 -12.03
C GLU A 380 5.58 -62.88 -11.45
N VAL A 381 4.86 -61.77 -11.35
CA VAL A 381 3.46 -61.78 -10.89
C VAL A 381 2.56 -62.47 -11.93
N GLU A 382 2.77 -62.26 -13.23
CA GLU A 382 2.06 -62.96 -14.29
C GLU A 382 2.28 -64.48 -14.19
N ASN A 383 3.51 -64.92 -13.97
CA ASN A 383 3.84 -66.34 -13.78
C ASN A 383 3.17 -66.93 -12.54
N MET A 384 3.12 -66.21 -11.42
CA MET A 384 2.40 -66.65 -10.21
C MET A 384 0.90 -66.89 -10.49
N VAL A 385 0.28 -66.00 -11.26
CA VAL A 385 -1.14 -66.13 -11.65
C VAL A 385 -1.34 -67.29 -12.63
N LEU A 386 -0.46 -67.45 -13.63
CA LEU A 386 -0.52 -68.55 -14.60
C LEU A 386 -0.33 -69.94 -13.96
N MET A 387 0.47 -70.02 -12.90
CA MET A 387 0.62 -71.23 -12.09
C MET A 387 -0.58 -71.55 -11.18
N ARG A 388 -1.67 -70.77 -11.30
CA ARG A 388 -2.91 -70.91 -10.50
C ARG A 388 -2.66 -70.83 -8.98
N ILE A 389 -1.66 -70.05 -8.55
CA ILE A 389 -1.47 -69.78 -7.13
C ILE A 389 -2.68 -68.97 -6.62
N PRO A 390 -3.29 -69.34 -5.49
CA PRO A 390 -4.41 -68.60 -4.92
C PRO A 390 -4.08 -67.12 -4.68
N THR A 391 -5.01 -66.22 -5.02
CA THR A 391 -4.80 -64.76 -4.97
C THR A 391 -4.36 -64.26 -3.60
N ASN A 392 -4.87 -64.84 -2.51
CA ASN A 392 -4.48 -64.48 -1.15
C ASN A 392 -3.00 -64.79 -0.85
N ILE A 393 -2.44 -65.86 -1.42
CA ILE A 393 -1.02 -66.21 -1.28
C ILE A 393 -0.15 -65.21 -2.05
N ILE A 394 -0.57 -64.82 -3.27
CA ILE A 394 0.13 -63.82 -4.08
C ILE A 394 0.16 -62.46 -3.35
N VAL A 395 -0.99 -62.02 -2.83
CA VAL A 395 -1.13 -60.79 -2.05
C VAL A 395 -0.21 -60.81 -0.83
N GLN A 396 -0.22 -61.89 -0.05
CA GLN A 396 0.62 -62.01 1.14
C GLN A 396 2.11 -62.06 0.80
N THR A 397 2.48 -62.69 -0.32
CA THR A 397 3.87 -62.71 -0.82
C THR A 397 4.34 -61.31 -1.21
N ILE A 398 3.52 -60.53 -1.92
CA ILE A 398 3.83 -59.14 -2.30
C ILE A 398 3.96 -58.26 -1.05
N GLN A 399 3.04 -58.39 -0.10
CA GLN A 399 3.07 -57.64 1.15
C GLN A 399 4.31 -57.98 1.99
N ASN A 400 4.66 -59.26 2.12
CA ASN A 400 5.86 -59.70 2.84
C ASN A 400 7.17 -59.23 2.18
N ALA A 401 7.15 -59.00 0.86
CA ALA A 401 8.27 -58.44 0.11
C ALA A 401 8.37 -56.91 0.18
N GLY A 402 7.51 -56.23 0.96
CA GLY A 402 7.52 -54.77 1.10
C GLY A 402 6.54 -54.03 0.19
N GLY A 403 5.67 -54.75 -0.54
CA GLY A 403 4.41 -54.20 -1.06
C GLY A 403 4.52 -53.03 -2.04
N CYS A 404 5.54 -53.00 -2.90
CA CYS A 404 5.83 -51.81 -3.69
C CYS A 404 6.08 -52.13 -5.17
N PHE A 405 5.10 -51.81 -6.03
CA PHE A 405 5.18 -51.88 -7.48
C PHE A 405 5.52 -50.51 -8.08
N SER A 406 6.47 -50.50 -9.02
CA SER A 406 6.71 -49.31 -9.83
C SER A 406 5.48 -48.99 -10.71
N PRO A 407 5.29 -47.73 -11.13
CA PRO A 407 4.20 -47.36 -12.03
C PRO A 407 4.16 -48.18 -13.33
N LYS A 408 5.35 -48.55 -13.85
CA LYS A 408 5.48 -49.43 -15.03
C LYS A 408 4.91 -50.82 -14.77
N THR A 409 5.24 -51.42 -13.61
CA THR A 409 4.72 -52.73 -13.21
C THR A 409 3.19 -52.68 -13.05
N ILE A 410 2.65 -51.67 -12.36
CA ILE A 410 1.19 -51.51 -12.21
C ILE A 410 0.48 -51.43 -13.57
N SER A 411 1.03 -50.63 -14.50
CA SER A 411 0.44 -50.48 -15.84
C SER A 411 0.47 -51.80 -16.62
N CYS A 412 1.59 -52.54 -16.54
CA CYS A 412 1.73 -53.84 -17.17
C CYS A 412 0.75 -54.88 -16.58
N LEU A 413 0.62 -54.98 -15.26
CA LEU A 413 -0.30 -55.92 -14.60
C LEU A 413 -1.76 -55.66 -14.99
N LYS A 414 -2.16 -54.39 -15.13
CA LYS A 414 -3.49 -54.02 -15.63
C LYS A 414 -3.71 -54.49 -17.06
N GLN A 415 -2.73 -54.29 -17.95
CA GLN A 415 -2.82 -54.74 -19.35
C GLN A 415 -2.91 -56.27 -19.46
N LYS A 416 -2.26 -57.00 -18.54
CA LYS A 416 -2.30 -58.47 -18.47
C LYS A 416 -3.56 -59.03 -17.81
N GLY A 417 -4.48 -58.19 -17.35
CA GLY A 417 -5.72 -58.65 -16.70
C GLY A 417 -5.51 -59.29 -15.33
N ILE A 418 -4.43 -58.91 -14.62
CA ILE A 418 -4.13 -59.43 -13.28
C ILE A 418 -5.21 -58.95 -12.30
N PRO A 419 -5.67 -59.78 -11.34
CA PRO A 419 -6.73 -59.41 -10.42
C PRO A 419 -6.42 -58.11 -9.64
N PRO A 420 -7.38 -57.17 -9.50
CA PRO A 420 -7.15 -55.88 -8.84
C PRO A 420 -6.58 -55.99 -7.43
N ALA A 421 -7.00 -57.01 -6.66
CA ALA A 421 -6.50 -57.25 -5.29
C ALA A 421 -4.97 -57.46 -5.24
N VAL A 422 -4.38 -58.08 -6.27
CA VAL A 422 -2.92 -58.26 -6.39
C VAL A 422 -2.23 -56.92 -6.67
N ILE A 423 -2.83 -56.09 -7.54
CA ILE A 423 -2.31 -54.78 -7.90
C ILE A 423 -2.37 -53.82 -6.70
N GLU A 424 -3.43 -53.87 -5.90
CA GLU A 424 -3.57 -53.06 -4.69
C GLU A 424 -2.62 -53.50 -3.58
N ALA A 425 -2.32 -54.80 -3.47
CA ALA A 425 -1.36 -55.32 -2.48
C ALA A 425 0.07 -54.83 -2.69
N GLY A 426 0.43 -54.43 -3.92
CA GLY A 426 1.71 -53.81 -4.23
C GLY A 426 1.66 -52.30 -4.40
N ARG A 427 0.56 -51.64 -4.02
CA ARG A 427 0.60 -50.20 -3.82
C ARG A 427 1.25 -49.92 -2.47
N PRO A 428 2.15 -48.91 -2.37
CA PRO A 428 2.66 -48.49 -1.07
C PRO A 428 1.47 -48.18 -0.16
N ALA A 429 1.49 -48.72 1.06
CA ALA A 429 0.47 -48.44 2.07
C ALA A 429 0.35 -46.91 2.21
N ARG A 430 -0.85 -46.39 1.96
CA ARG A 430 -1.16 -44.96 2.12
C ARG A 430 -1.13 -44.57 3.59
#